data_AF-A0A1H0Q8E7-F1
#
_entry.id   AF-A0A1H0Q8E7-F1
#
_cell.length_a   1.000
_cell.length_b   1.000
_cell.length_c   1.000
_cell.angle_alpha   90.00
_cell.angle_beta   90.00
_cell.angle_gamma   90.00
#
_symmetry.space_group_name_H-M   'P 1'
#
loop_
_entity.id
_entity.type
_entity.pdbx_description
1 polymer ?
#
loop_
_entity_poly.entity_id
_entity_poly.type
_entity_poly.pdbx_seq_one_letter_code
_entity_poly.pdbx_strand_id
1 'polypeptide(L)'
;MTQGTRRDRARAETDREIRGQARALLISDGPQAVTLRAIARELGITAPALYRYYASREDLIEHLRADVCADLGNDLDRDLADVAESDHLAQVLAVCRGFRRWALAHPQEFTLVFATPPHDPRKDPVRDSFGRIFLGVAGRILAVGELITPPEQDIPAALVADLTAFRSDLLDSMAATGVSIADSRLGIATAYVMLRFWVRLYGQVALEVFGQFPFPVTDAEPIFESMLADLVREVGLSE
;
A
#
# COMPACT_ATOMS: atom_id res chain seq x y z
N MET A 1 20.97 5.73 -34.59
CA MET A 1 20.38 5.63 -33.23
C MET A 1 20.18 7.00 -32.57
N THR A 2 19.57 8.01 -33.22
CA THR A 2 19.82 9.41 -32.76
C THR A 2 18.63 10.37 -32.73
N GLN A 3 17.49 10.04 -33.36
CA GLN A 3 16.31 10.93 -33.39
C GLN A 3 15.14 10.41 -32.54
N GLY A 4 14.89 9.10 -32.53
CA GLY A 4 13.90 8.45 -31.65
C GLY A 4 14.27 8.65 -30.18
N THR A 5 15.52 8.36 -29.80
CA THR A 5 16.03 8.49 -28.43
C THR A 5 15.95 9.91 -27.86
N ARG A 6 16.07 10.97 -28.67
CA ARG A 6 15.91 12.36 -28.20
C ARG A 6 14.44 12.73 -27.99
N ARG A 7 13.55 12.32 -28.89
CA ARG A 7 12.10 12.55 -28.77
C ARG A 7 11.51 11.77 -27.59
N ASP A 8 11.96 10.53 -27.39
CA ASP A 8 11.52 9.69 -26.28
C ASP A 8 11.96 10.27 -24.93
N ARG A 9 13.21 10.77 -24.84
CA ARG A 9 13.71 11.47 -23.65
C ARG A 9 12.92 12.73 -23.33
N ALA A 10 12.69 13.58 -24.33
CA ALA A 10 11.90 14.79 -24.16
C ALA A 10 10.46 14.47 -23.71
N ARG A 11 9.86 13.42 -24.28
CA ARG A 11 8.54 12.94 -23.85
C ARG A 11 8.54 12.46 -22.41
N ALA A 12 9.54 11.66 -22.01
CA ALA A 12 9.67 11.16 -20.64
C ALA A 12 10.00 12.27 -19.62
N GLU A 13 10.62 13.36 -20.05
CA GLU A 13 10.86 14.55 -19.24
C GLU A 13 9.57 15.34 -19.00
N THR A 14 8.83 15.65 -20.07
CA THR A 14 7.50 16.30 -19.92
C THR A 14 6.54 15.46 -19.10
N ASP A 15 6.55 14.14 -19.27
CA ASP A 15 5.73 13.22 -18.49
C ASP A 15 6.08 13.27 -16.98
N ARG A 16 7.37 13.33 -16.64
CA ARG A 16 7.83 13.54 -15.25
C ARG A 16 7.43 14.91 -14.71
N GLU A 17 7.49 15.97 -15.52
CA GLU A 17 7.03 17.31 -15.12
C GLU A 17 5.52 17.31 -14.82
N ILE A 18 4.72 16.64 -15.66
CA ILE A 18 3.27 16.50 -15.45
C ILE A 18 2.98 15.80 -14.13
N ARG A 19 3.62 14.64 -13.87
CA ARG A 19 3.42 13.92 -12.59
C ARG A 19 3.95 14.70 -11.39
N GLY A 20 5.09 15.37 -11.53
CA GLY A 20 5.64 16.23 -10.49
C GLY A 20 4.68 17.35 -10.08
N GLN A 21 4.08 18.04 -11.06
CA GLN A 21 3.07 19.07 -10.77
C GLN A 21 1.76 18.50 -10.23
N ALA A 22 1.31 17.35 -10.74
CA ALA A 22 0.14 16.67 -10.19
C ALA A 22 0.34 16.31 -8.70
N ARG A 23 1.53 15.80 -8.34
CA ARG A 23 1.88 15.50 -6.95
C ARG A 23 2.02 16.75 -6.09
N ALA A 24 2.58 17.83 -6.63
CA ALA A 24 2.65 19.10 -5.91
C ALA A 24 1.25 19.62 -5.53
N LEU A 25 0.31 19.60 -6.49
CA LEU A 25 -1.10 19.96 -6.24
C LEU A 25 -1.79 19.03 -5.24
N LEU A 26 -1.49 17.73 -5.30
CA LEU A 26 -1.99 16.75 -4.34
C LEU A 26 -1.54 17.10 -2.91
N ILE A 27 -0.26 17.40 -2.72
CA ILE A 27 0.32 17.69 -1.41
C ILE A 27 -0.21 19.02 -0.85
N SER A 28 -0.34 20.06 -1.70
CA SER A 28 -0.80 21.38 -1.25
C SER A 28 -2.29 21.44 -0.98
N ASP A 29 -3.10 20.91 -1.90
CA ASP A 29 -4.54 21.22 -1.97
C ASP A 29 -5.43 19.96 -2.00
N GLY A 30 -4.81 18.78 -1.96
CA GLY A 30 -5.49 17.48 -1.88
C GLY A 30 -5.95 16.90 -3.22
N PRO A 31 -6.53 15.68 -3.21
CA PRO A 31 -6.85 14.92 -4.43
C PRO A 31 -7.79 15.63 -5.42
N GLN A 32 -8.68 16.50 -4.92
CA GLN A 32 -9.64 17.21 -5.77
C GLN A 32 -9.01 18.37 -6.55
N ALA A 33 -7.88 18.91 -6.09
CA ALA A 33 -7.17 19.96 -6.79
C ALA A 33 -6.39 19.46 -8.01
N VAL A 34 -6.09 18.17 -8.06
CA VAL A 34 -5.40 17.52 -9.18
C VAL A 34 -6.34 17.46 -10.40
N THR A 35 -6.32 18.52 -11.20
CA THR A 35 -7.09 18.63 -12.45
C THR A 35 -6.17 18.92 -13.61
N LEU A 36 -6.50 18.40 -14.80
CA LEU A 36 -5.73 18.66 -16.02
C LEU A 36 -5.60 20.17 -16.30
N ARG A 37 -6.61 20.97 -15.96
CA ARG A 37 -6.57 22.43 -16.13
C ARG A 37 -5.61 23.11 -15.16
N ALA A 38 -5.60 22.70 -13.89
CA ALA A 38 -4.66 23.23 -12.90
C ALA A 38 -3.22 22.88 -13.31
N ILE A 39 -2.96 21.63 -13.66
CA ILE A 39 -1.63 21.18 -14.09
C ILE A 39 -1.16 21.92 -15.36
N ALA A 40 -2.03 22.06 -16.36
CA ALA A 40 -1.70 22.78 -17.59
C ALA A 40 -1.35 24.25 -17.32
N ARG A 41 -2.08 24.89 -16.39
CA ARG A 41 -1.81 26.26 -15.96
C ARG A 41 -0.44 26.39 -15.30
N GLU A 42 -0.10 25.51 -14.35
CA GLU A 42 1.20 25.55 -13.66
C GLU A 42 2.37 25.25 -14.61
N LEU A 43 2.16 24.41 -15.63
CA LEU A 43 3.17 24.09 -16.64
C LEU A 43 3.23 25.09 -17.81
N GLY A 44 2.33 26.07 -17.88
CA GLY A 44 2.27 27.02 -19.00
C GLY A 44 1.89 26.37 -20.35
N ILE A 45 1.17 25.25 -20.33
CA ILE A 45 0.70 24.53 -21.53
C ILE A 45 -0.83 24.54 -21.63
N THR A 46 -1.36 24.05 -22.75
CA THR A 46 -2.81 23.92 -22.93
C THR A 46 -3.32 22.59 -22.36
N ALA A 47 -4.50 22.58 -21.75
CA ALA A 47 -5.11 21.34 -21.25
C ALA A 47 -5.25 20.24 -22.33
N PRO A 48 -5.60 20.56 -23.61
CA PRO A 48 -5.53 19.58 -24.71
C PRO A 48 -4.18 18.88 -24.90
N ALA A 49 -3.06 19.54 -24.56
CA ALA A 49 -1.73 18.94 -24.70
C ALA A 49 -1.51 17.76 -23.73
N LEU A 50 -2.16 17.79 -22.56
CA LEU A 50 -2.07 16.72 -21.55
C LEU A 50 -2.74 15.42 -22.01
N TYR A 51 -3.75 15.50 -22.87
CA TYR A 51 -4.42 14.30 -23.42
C TYR A 51 -3.52 13.45 -24.32
N ARG A 52 -2.34 13.95 -24.70
CA ARG A 52 -1.30 13.17 -25.41
C ARG A 52 -0.53 12.22 -24.47
N TYR A 53 -0.64 12.43 -23.17
CA TYR A 53 0.02 11.65 -22.12
C TYR A 53 -0.98 10.80 -21.36
N TYR A 54 -2.13 11.36 -21.02
CA TYR A 54 -3.15 10.70 -20.20
C TYR A 54 -4.51 10.74 -20.89
N ALA A 55 -5.20 9.60 -20.95
CA ALA A 55 -6.51 9.51 -21.58
C ALA A 55 -7.58 10.33 -20.84
N SER A 56 -7.45 10.47 -19.53
CA SER A 56 -8.33 11.26 -18.68
C SER A 56 -7.62 11.75 -17.41
N ARG A 57 -8.34 12.47 -16.55
CA ARG A 57 -7.84 12.81 -15.20
C ARG A 57 -7.63 11.56 -14.38
N GLU A 58 -8.56 10.61 -14.46
CA GLU A 58 -8.55 9.35 -13.72
C GLU A 58 -7.35 8.49 -14.12
N ASP A 59 -6.99 8.48 -15.41
CA ASP A 59 -5.77 7.84 -15.90
C ASP A 59 -4.51 8.45 -15.27
N LEU A 60 -4.42 9.78 -15.20
CA LEU A 60 -3.31 10.45 -14.50
C LEU A 60 -3.30 10.13 -12.98
N ILE A 61 -4.46 10.07 -12.35
CA ILE A 61 -4.59 9.73 -10.94
C ILE A 61 -4.11 8.30 -10.67
N GLU A 62 -4.38 7.35 -11.57
CA GLU A 62 -3.89 5.98 -11.43
C GLU A 62 -2.36 5.91 -11.49
N HIS A 63 -1.74 6.66 -12.40
CA HIS A 63 -0.29 6.77 -12.44
C HIS A 63 0.28 7.42 -11.17
N LEU A 64 -0.41 8.42 -10.62
CA LEU A 64 -0.01 9.06 -9.37
C LEU A 64 -0.14 8.10 -8.18
N ARG A 65 -1.21 7.29 -8.11
CA ARG A 65 -1.36 6.24 -7.10
C ARG A 65 -0.24 5.20 -7.20
N ALA A 66 0.14 4.81 -8.42
CA ALA A 66 1.25 3.88 -8.65
C ALA A 66 2.59 4.46 -8.18
N ASP A 67 2.90 5.72 -8.52
CA ASP A 67 4.11 6.42 -8.08
C ASP A 67 4.18 6.49 -6.53
N VAL A 68 3.06 6.84 -5.88
CA VAL A 68 2.97 6.90 -4.42
C VAL A 68 3.17 5.52 -3.78
N CYS A 69 2.55 4.47 -4.32
CA CYS A 69 2.74 3.10 -3.84
C CYS A 69 4.18 2.61 -4.02
N ALA A 70 4.84 2.99 -5.13
CA ALA A 70 6.22 2.63 -5.40
C ALA A 70 7.18 3.34 -4.41
N ASP A 71 6.98 4.63 -4.15
CA ASP A 71 7.75 5.37 -3.16
C ASP A 71 7.59 4.80 -1.75
N LEU A 72 6.35 4.54 -1.32
CA LEU A 72 6.09 3.87 -0.04
C LEU A 72 6.76 2.49 0.02
N GLY A 73 6.68 1.69 -1.04
CA GLY A 73 7.38 0.40 -1.12
C GLY A 73 8.89 0.55 -0.92
N ASN A 74 9.51 1.52 -1.61
CA ASN A 74 10.94 1.82 -1.48
C ASN A 74 11.31 2.30 -0.08
N ASP A 75 10.44 3.05 0.60
CA ASP A 75 10.67 3.53 1.97
C ASP A 75 10.66 2.35 2.96
N LEU A 76 9.68 1.44 2.82
CA LEU A 76 9.59 0.24 3.64
C LEU A 76 10.72 -0.76 3.38
N ASP A 77 11.17 -0.89 2.12
CA ASP A 77 12.34 -1.70 1.77
C ASP A 77 13.61 -1.17 2.46
N ARG A 78 13.76 0.16 2.56
CA ARG A 78 14.88 0.76 3.31
C ARG A 78 14.76 0.50 4.80
N ASP A 79 13.56 0.60 5.38
CA ASP A 79 13.33 0.28 6.79
C ASP A 79 13.62 -1.19 7.11
N LEU A 80 13.43 -2.09 6.15
CA LEU A 80 13.74 -3.52 6.28
C LEU A 80 15.21 -3.87 6.08
N ALA A 81 15.99 -3.06 5.36
CA ALA A 81 17.36 -3.38 4.98
C ALA A 81 18.30 -3.63 6.17
N ASP A 82 18.02 -2.99 7.32
CA ASP A 82 18.81 -3.13 8.55
C ASP A 82 18.28 -4.23 9.49
N VAL A 83 17.18 -4.90 9.13
CA VAL A 83 16.56 -5.96 9.93
C VAL A 83 17.04 -7.33 9.46
N ALA A 84 17.47 -8.18 10.39
CA ALA A 84 17.92 -9.53 10.06
C ALA A 84 16.80 -10.35 9.38
N GLU A 85 17.15 -11.07 8.30
CA GLU A 85 16.19 -11.90 7.57
C GLU A 85 15.52 -12.98 8.44
N SER A 86 16.22 -13.45 9.48
CA SER A 86 15.73 -14.45 10.44
C SER A 86 14.84 -13.87 11.54
N ASP A 87 14.84 -12.55 11.74
CA ASP A 87 14.07 -11.89 12.79
C ASP A 87 12.70 -11.45 12.25
N HIS A 88 11.80 -12.42 12.16
CA HIS A 88 10.46 -12.22 11.60
C HIS A 88 9.62 -11.22 12.40
N LEU A 89 9.75 -11.21 13.73
CA LEU A 89 9.05 -10.25 14.58
C LEU A 89 9.55 -8.83 14.27
N ALA A 90 10.86 -8.61 14.23
CA ALA A 90 11.41 -7.30 13.92
C ALA A 90 10.99 -6.82 12.52
N GLN A 91 10.90 -7.70 11.52
CA GLN A 91 10.42 -7.33 10.18
C GLN A 91 8.96 -6.86 10.18
N VAL A 92 8.07 -7.57 10.88
CA VAL A 92 6.66 -7.16 11.01
C VAL A 92 6.56 -5.80 11.68
N LEU A 93 7.28 -5.62 12.79
CA LEU A 93 7.29 -4.36 13.52
C LEU A 93 7.85 -3.21 12.67
N ALA A 94 8.94 -3.45 11.94
CA ALA A 94 9.56 -2.46 11.06
C ALA A 94 8.60 -2.00 9.96
N VAL A 95 7.94 -2.92 9.26
CA VAL A 95 6.97 -2.58 8.19
C VAL A 95 5.73 -1.89 8.74
N CYS A 96 5.18 -2.34 9.88
CA CYS A 96 3.99 -1.71 10.46
C CYS A 96 4.29 -0.27 10.94
N ARG A 97 5.42 -0.08 11.61
CA ARG A 97 5.87 1.24 12.08
C ARG A 97 6.25 2.14 10.91
N GLY A 98 6.92 1.62 9.89
CA GLY A 98 7.26 2.33 8.66
C GLY A 98 6.02 2.82 7.93
N PHE A 99 5.01 1.95 7.79
CA PHE A 99 3.74 2.31 7.18
C PHE A 99 3.03 3.43 7.95
N ARG A 100 2.96 3.34 9.29
CA ARG A 100 2.41 4.41 10.13
C ARG A 100 3.18 5.72 9.95
N ARG A 101 4.51 5.70 10.08
CA ARG A 101 5.35 6.90 9.95
C ARG A 101 5.12 7.59 8.62
N TRP A 102 5.13 6.84 7.53
CA TRP A 102 4.86 7.35 6.20
C TRP A 102 3.44 7.93 6.10
N ALA A 103 2.42 7.20 6.54
CA ALA A 103 1.03 7.64 6.45
C ALA A 103 0.78 8.98 7.16
N LEU A 104 1.38 9.18 8.34
CA LEU A 104 1.28 10.42 9.11
C LEU A 104 2.06 11.58 8.48
N ALA A 105 3.18 11.30 7.82
CA ALA A 105 3.96 12.31 7.10
C ALA A 105 3.32 12.71 5.75
N HIS A 106 2.51 11.82 5.17
CA HIS A 106 1.97 11.94 3.81
C HIS A 106 0.42 11.85 3.75
N PRO A 107 -0.34 12.65 4.53
CA PRO A 107 -1.79 12.45 4.69
C PRO A 107 -2.60 12.61 3.40
N GLN A 108 -2.21 13.53 2.50
CA GLN A 108 -2.92 13.72 1.22
C GLN A 108 -2.68 12.55 0.26
N GLU A 109 -1.46 12.03 0.25
CA GLU A 109 -1.10 10.85 -0.55
C GLU A 109 -1.75 9.59 0.02
N PHE A 110 -1.79 9.45 1.34
CA PHE A 110 -2.55 8.40 2.02
C PHE A 110 -4.03 8.46 1.64
N THR A 111 -4.63 9.66 1.63
CA THR A 111 -6.03 9.86 1.21
C THR A 111 -6.26 9.40 -0.24
N LEU A 112 -5.34 9.75 -1.14
CA LEU A 112 -5.44 9.38 -2.55
C LEU A 112 -5.42 7.87 -2.76
N VAL A 113 -4.51 7.18 -2.06
CA VAL A 113 -4.25 5.74 -2.25
C VAL A 113 -5.26 4.89 -1.49
N PHE A 114 -5.52 5.22 -0.22
CA PHE A 114 -6.23 4.31 0.69
C PHE A 114 -7.66 4.72 1.04
N ALA A 115 -8.02 6.01 0.97
CA ALA A 115 -9.38 6.45 1.26
C ALA A 115 -10.30 6.53 0.04
N THR A 116 -9.73 6.41 -1.17
CA THR A 116 -10.49 6.42 -2.42
C THR A 116 -10.39 5.04 -3.08
N PRO A 117 -11.51 4.35 -3.33
CA PRO A 117 -11.49 3.10 -4.09
C PRO A 117 -10.87 3.33 -5.47
N PRO A 118 -10.08 2.37 -5.99
CA PRO A 118 -9.57 2.44 -7.35
C PRO A 118 -10.73 2.44 -8.35
N HIS A 119 -10.55 3.08 -9.51
CA HIS A 119 -11.57 3.08 -10.57
C HIS A 119 -11.76 1.68 -11.17
N ASP A 120 -10.69 0.89 -11.30
CA ASP A 120 -10.73 -0.52 -11.67
C ASP A 120 -10.02 -1.35 -10.58
N PRO A 121 -10.75 -2.13 -9.77
CA PRO A 121 -10.16 -2.96 -8.71
C PRO A 121 -9.10 -3.95 -9.21
N ARG A 122 -9.11 -4.31 -10.50
CA ARG A 122 -8.12 -5.22 -11.11
C ARG A 122 -6.79 -4.53 -11.42
N LYS A 123 -6.72 -3.20 -11.33
CA LYS A 123 -5.53 -2.39 -11.60
C LYS A 123 -5.09 -1.62 -10.36
N ASP A 124 -5.45 -2.08 -9.17
CA ASP A 124 -5.16 -1.37 -7.93
C ASP A 124 -3.65 -1.40 -7.62
N PRO A 125 -2.92 -0.28 -7.68
CA PRO A 125 -1.47 -0.23 -7.46
C PRO A 125 -1.08 -0.58 -6.03
N VAL A 126 -2.05 -0.51 -5.10
CA VAL A 126 -1.88 -1.01 -3.72
C VAL A 126 -1.58 -2.51 -3.73
N ARG A 127 -2.17 -3.28 -4.66
CA ARG A 127 -1.89 -4.71 -4.82
C ARG A 127 -0.49 -4.97 -5.39
N ASP A 128 0.04 -4.07 -6.21
CA ASP A 128 1.27 -4.30 -6.96
C ASP A 128 2.55 -3.96 -6.19
N SER A 129 2.74 -2.70 -5.77
CA SER A 129 4.03 -2.25 -5.19
C SER A 129 4.04 -2.25 -3.67
N PHE A 130 2.99 -1.72 -3.05
CA PHE A 130 2.85 -1.66 -1.59
C PHE A 130 2.55 -3.05 -1.00
N GLY A 131 1.55 -3.75 -1.56
CA GLY A 131 1.17 -5.08 -1.11
C GLY A 131 2.32 -6.08 -1.15
N ARG A 132 3.23 -5.91 -2.12
CA ARG A 132 4.45 -6.71 -2.27
C ARG A 132 5.33 -6.76 -1.03
N ILE A 133 5.50 -5.65 -0.33
CA ILE A 133 6.36 -5.58 0.86
C ILE A 133 5.75 -6.41 1.99
N PHE A 134 4.46 -6.20 2.25
CA PHE A 134 3.71 -6.94 3.27
C PHE A 134 3.63 -8.44 2.93
N LEU A 135 3.41 -8.78 1.66
CA LEU A 135 3.43 -10.16 1.18
C LEU A 135 4.81 -10.80 1.28
N GLY A 136 5.89 -10.05 1.04
CA GLY A 136 7.26 -10.52 1.21
C GLY A 136 7.56 -10.89 2.67
N VAL A 137 7.19 -10.03 3.62
CA VAL A 137 7.32 -10.30 5.06
C VAL A 137 6.43 -11.48 5.48
N ALA A 138 5.15 -11.46 5.10
CA ALA A 138 4.21 -12.55 5.38
C ALA A 138 4.72 -13.89 4.81
N GLY A 139 5.27 -13.88 3.60
CA GLY A 139 5.78 -15.06 2.95
C GLY A 139 6.99 -15.67 3.65
N ARG A 140 7.91 -14.84 4.15
CA ARG A 140 9.04 -15.32 4.97
C ARG A 140 8.56 -15.96 6.27
N ILE A 141 7.59 -15.34 6.97
CA ILE A 141 6.98 -15.90 8.18
C ILE A 141 6.34 -17.26 7.89
N LEU A 142 5.51 -17.32 6.85
CA LEU A 142 4.85 -18.55 6.44
C LEU A 142 5.85 -19.62 5.98
N ALA A 143 7.02 -19.25 5.46
CA ALA A 143 8.04 -20.19 5.00
C ALA A 143 8.81 -20.88 6.14
N VAL A 144 8.80 -20.35 7.36
CA VAL A 144 9.56 -20.91 8.49
C VAL A 144 8.72 -21.26 9.73
N GLY A 145 7.53 -20.68 9.88
CA GLY A 145 6.71 -20.82 11.08
C GLY A 145 5.25 -21.17 10.79
N GLU A 146 4.60 -21.77 11.78
CA GLU A 146 3.15 -21.88 11.83
C GLU A 146 2.60 -20.65 12.54
N LEU A 147 1.83 -19.82 11.83
CA LEU A 147 1.06 -18.76 12.47
C LEU A 147 0.01 -19.39 13.37
N ILE A 148 -0.22 -18.78 14.53
CA ILE A 148 -1.40 -19.12 15.32
C ILE A 148 -2.62 -18.65 14.52
N THR A 149 -3.45 -19.61 14.14
CA THR A 149 -4.69 -19.37 13.39
C THR A 149 -5.88 -19.89 14.19
N PRO A 150 -7.05 -19.23 14.09
CA PRO A 150 -8.25 -19.76 14.72
C PRO A 150 -8.65 -21.07 14.03
N PRO A 151 -9.29 -22.00 14.75
CA PRO A 151 -9.91 -23.16 14.13
C PRO A 151 -10.88 -22.75 13.02
N GLU A 152 -10.95 -23.53 11.93
CA GLU A 152 -11.78 -23.17 10.78
C GLU A 152 -13.27 -23.03 11.14
N GLN A 153 -13.76 -23.77 12.13
CA GLN A 153 -15.15 -23.66 12.60
C GLN A 153 -15.47 -22.31 13.27
N ASP A 154 -14.45 -21.58 13.74
CA ASP A 154 -14.62 -20.26 14.37
C ASP A 154 -14.61 -19.13 13.33
N ILE A 155 -14.30 -19.45 12.07
CA ILE A 155 -14.37 -18.51 10.95
C ILE A 155 -15.83 -18.32 10.56
N PRO A 156 -16.35 -17.08 10.46
CA PRO A 156 -17.72 -16.86 10.04
C PRO A 156 -17.99 -17.49 8.67
N ALA A 157 -18.93 -18.44 8.61
CA ALA A 157 -19.25 -19.19 7.40
C ALA A 157 -19.56 -18.29 6.18
N ALA A 158 -20.16 -17.12 6.42
CA ALA A 158 -20.46 -16.13 5.37
C ALA A 158 -19.20 -15.57 4.68
N LEU A 159 -18.04 -15.59 5.33
CA LEU A 159 -16.78 -15.07 4.77
C LEU A 159 -15.97 -16.13 4.02
N VAL A 160 -16.31 -17.42 4.12
CA VAL A 160 -15.47 -18.49 3.57
C VAL A 160 -15.29 -18.38 2.05
N ALA A 161 -16.35 -18.03 1.33
CA ALA A 161 -16.28 -17.82 -0.13
C ALA A 161 -15.37 -16.64 -0.49
N ASP A 162 -15.52 -15.50 0.19
CA ASP A 162 -14.71 -14.31 -0.02
C ASP A 162 -13.25 -14.55 0.35
N LEU A 163 -12.99 -15.25 1.45
CA LEU A 163 -11.65 -15.65 1.89
C LEU A 163 -10.99 -16.62 0.92
N THR A 164 -11.77 -17.48 0.26
CA THR A 164 -11.25 -18.39 -0.78
C THR A 164 -10.80 -17.60 -2.00
N ALA A 165 -11.60 -16.63 -2.46
CA ALA A 165 -11.21 -15.74 -3.55
C ALA A 165 -9.98 -14.89 -3.17
N PHE A 166 -9.99 -14.29 -1.98
CA PHE A 166 -8.87 -13.51 -1.46
C PHE A 166 -7.59 -14.34 -1.35
N ARG A 167 -7.68 -15.59 -0.84
CA ARG A 167 -6.55 -16.53 -0.82
C ARG A 167 -5.99 -16.77 -2.22
N SER A 168 -6.83 -16.94 -3.23
CA SER A 168 -6.37 -17.12 -4.62
C SER A 168 -5.59 -15.89 -5.11
N ASP A 169 -6.14 -14.70 -4.89
CA ASP A 169 -5.47 -13.43 -5.24
C ASP A 169 -4.12 -13.28 -4.53
N LEU A 170 -4.03 -13.69 -3.25
CA LEU A 170 -2.79 -13.66 -2.48
C LEU A 170 -1.74 -14.62 -3.06
N LEU A 171 -2.14 -15.84 -3.42
CA LEU A 171 -1.23 -16.82 -4.03
C LEU A 171 -0.70 -16.34 -5.37
N ASP A 172 -1.57 -15.79 -6.22
CA ASP A 172 -1.18 -15.23 -7.51
C ASP A 172 -0.21 -14.05 -7.34
N SER A 173 -0.48 -13.17 -6.37
CA SER A 173 0.39 -12.04 -6.03
C SER A 173 1.75 -12.53 -5.52
N MET A 174 1.79 -13.49 -4.60
CA MET A 174 3.04 -14.05 -4.08
C MET A 174 3.86 -14.74 -5.18
N ALA A 175 3.22 -15.50 -6.06
CA ALA A 175 3.88 -16.13 -7.21
C ALA A 175 4.52 -15.09 -8.14
N ALA A 176 3.83 -13.97 -8.41
CA ALA A 176 4.37 -12.87 -9.22
C ALA A 176 5.61 -12.19 -8.60
N THR A 177 5.78 -12.32 -7.28
CA THR A 177 6.93 -11.77 -6.52
C THR A 177 8.09 -12.75 -6.38
N GLY A 178 7.96 -13.96 -6.92
CA GLY A 178 8.97 -15.02 -6.77
C GLY A 178 8.93 -15.74 -5.41
N VAL A 179 7.91 -15.46 -4.58
CA VAL A 179 7.71 -16.16 -3.31
C VAL A 179 6.79 -17.36 -3.57
N SER A 180 7.37 -18.57 -3.56
CA SER A 180 6.60 -19.81 -3.66
C SER A 180 6.29 -20.35 -2.26
N ILE A 181 5.01 -20.38 -1.90
CA ILE A 181 4.54 -20.95 -0.64
C ILE A 181 3.70 -22.18 -0.96
N ALA A 182 3.89 -23.25 -0.20
CA ALA A 182 3.01 -24.41 -0.30
C ALA A 182 1.56 -24.02 0.06
N ASP A 183 0.61 -24.46 -0.77
CA ASP A 183 -0.84 -24.23 -0.59
C ASP A 183 -1.36 -24.49 0.82
N SER A 184 -0.75 -25.45 1.54
CA SER A 184 -1.09 -25.83 2.90
C SER A 184 -0.75 -24.76 3.94
N ARG A 185 0.21 -23.86 3.67
CA ARG A 185 0.63 -22.83 4.63
C ARG A 185 -0.24 -21.57 4.54
N LEU A 186 -0.82 -21.31 3.38
CA LEU A 186 -1.79 -20.23 3.19
C LEU A 186 -3.20 -20.82 3.12
N GLY A 187 -3.69 -21.40 4.21
CA GLY A 187 -5.07 -21.89 4.32
C GLY A 187 -6.09 -20.75 4.49
N ILE A 188 -7.38 -21.10 4.56
CA ILE A 188 -8.46 -20.11 4.80
C ILE A 188 -8.28 -19.41 6.15
N ALA A 189 -7.86 -20.14 7.18
CA ALA A 189 -7.58 -19.58 8.50
C ALA A 189 -6.41 -18.58 8.47
N THR A 190 -5.37 -18.85 7.68
CA THR A 190 -4.25 -17.92 7.46
C THR A 190 -4.71 -16.65 6.73
N ALA A 191 -5.48 -16.79 5.64
CA ALA A 191 -6.03 -15.66 4.91
C ALA A 191 -6.94 -14.79 5.81
N TYR A 192 -7.72 -15.42 6.70
CA TYR A 192 -8.55 -14.74 7.67
C TYR A 192 -7.72 -13.95 8.70
N VAL A 193 -6.64 -14.52 9.22
CA VAL A 193 -5.71 -13.82 10.12
C VAL A 193 -5.04 -12.64 9.42
N MET A 194 -4.57 -12.82 8.19
CA MET A 194 -3.97 -11.74 7.40
C MET A 194 -4.96 -10.59 7.17
N LEU A 195 -6.22 -10.90 6.83
CA LEU A 195 -7.27 -9.90 6.68
C LEU A 195 -7.53 -9.15 7.99
N ARG A 196 -7.67 -9.86 9.12
CA ARG A 196 -7.89 -9.23 10.44
C ARG A 196 -6.74 -8.34 10.85
N PHE A 197 -5.51 -8.78 10.62
CA PHE A 197 -4.30 -8.00 10.88
C PHE A 197 -4.31 -6.71 10.06
N TRP A 198 -4.54 -6.81 8.75
CA TRP A 198 -4.62 -5.67 7.84
C TRP A 198 -5.71 -4.68 8.25
N VAL A 199 -6.93 -5.15 8.51
CA VAL A 199 -8.07 -4.28 8.90
C VAL A 199 -7.78 -3.50 10.17
N ARG A 200 -7.15 -4.12 11.18
CA ARG A 200 -6.80 -3.44 12.44
C ARG A 200 -5.66 -2.44 12.28
N LEU A 201 -4.58 -2.84 11.57
CA LEU A 201 -3.46 -1.94 11.28
C LEU A 201 -3.93 -0.72 10.49
N TYR A 202 -4.63 -0.97 9.38
CA TYR A 202 -5.13 0.07 8.50
C TYR A 202 -6.14 0.97 9.22
N GLY A 203 -7.10 0.38 9.95
CA GLY A 203 -8.11 1.14 10.68
C GLY A 203 -7.50 2.10 11.70
N GLN A 204 -6.53 1.63 12.48
CA GLN A 204 -5.79 2.46 13.44
C GLN A 204 -5.05 3.61 12.73
N VAL A 205 -4.26 3.31 11.70
CA VAL A 205 -3.49 4.32 10.96
C VAL A 205 -4.40 5.35 10.30
N ALA A 206 -5.52 4.91 9.70
CA ALA A 206 -6.50 5.81 9.10
C ALA A 206 -7.14 6.75 10.14
N LEU A 207 -7.48 6.24 11.33
CA LEU A 207 -7.99 7.08 12.43
C LEU A 207 -6.98 8.15 12.84
N GLU A 208 -5.70 7.82 12.88
CA GLU A 208 -4.63 8.77 13.18
C GLU A 208 -4.46 9.81 12.07
N VAL A 209 -4.36 9.39 10.80
CA VAL A 209 -4.20 10.28 9.64
C VAL A 209 -5.36 11.28 9.53
N PHE A 210 -6.59 10.82 9.75
CA PHE A 210 -7.79 11.66 9.63
C PHE A 210 -8.20 12.37 10.92
N GLY A 211 -7.46 12.16 12.03
CA GLY A 211 -7.77 12.75 13.33
C GLY A 211 -9.16 12.37 13.86
N GLN A 212 -9.61 11.13 13.62
CA GLN A 212 -10.98 10.66 13.89
C GLN A 212 -11.14 9.90 15.22
N PHE A 213 -10.24 10.12 16.18
CA PHE A 213 -10.43 9.54 17.52
C PHE A 213 -11.68 10.12 18.20
N PRO A 214 -12.38 9.32 19.02
CA PRO A 214 -13.60 9.77 19.72
C PRO A 214 -13.32 10.80 20.82
N PHE A 215 -12.06 11.09 21.14
CA PHE A 215 -11.61 12.11 22.09
C PHE A 215 -10.26 12.70 21.63
N PRO A 216 -9.83 13.87 22.15
CA PRO A 216 -8.55 14.46 21.79
C PRO A 216 -7.38 13.57 22.21
N VAL A 217 -6.61 13.08 21.23
CA VAL A 217 -5.38 12.31 21.45
C VAL A 217 -4.20 13.17 21.02
N THR A 218 -3.33 13.53 21.96
CA THR A 218 -2.13 14.34 21.68
C THR A 218 -1.00 13.50 21.10
N ASP A 219 -0.91 12.23 21.52
CA ASP A 219 0.04 11.25 20.99
C ASP A 219 -0.65 9.90 20.87
N ALA A 220 -0.82 9.43 19.64
CA ALA A 220 -1.45 8.16 19.32
C ALA A 220 -0.45 6.99 19.23
N GLU A 221 0.85 7.23 19.40
CA GLU A 221 1.86 6.19 19.31
C GLU A 221 1.70 5.09 20.38
N PRO A 222 1.42 5.39 21.66
CA PRO A 222 1.26 4.34 22.66
C PRO A 222 0.10 3.39 22.38
N ILE A 223 -1.02 3.90 21.83
CA ILE A 223 -2.17 3.06 21.48
C ILE A 223 -1.89 2.23 20.22
N PHE A 224 -1.15 2.80 19.24
CA PHE A 224 -0.67 2.05 18.08
C PHE A 224 0.26 0.91 18.49
N GLU A 225 1.27 1.17 19.33
CA GLU A 225 2.22 0.16 19.80
C GLU A 225 1.54 -0.93 20.64
N SER A 226 0.57 -0.57 21.48
CA SER A 226 -0.25 -1.55 22.21
C SER A 226 -1.04 -2.46 21.27
N MET A 227 -1.70 -1.87 20.25
CA MET A 227 -2.46 -2.62 19.25
C MET A 227 -1.54 -3.55 18.43
N LEU A 228 -0.36 -3.05 18.03
CA LEU A 228 0.62 -3.83 17.29
C LEU A 228 1.18 -4.99 18.12
N ALA A 229 1.47 -4.77 19.40
CA ALA A 229 1.90 -5.82 20.33
C ALA A 229 0.84 -6.92 20.50
N ASP A 230 -0.45 -6.55 20.52
CA ASP A 230 -1.55 -7.51 20.57
C ASP A 230 -1.66 -8.30 19.25
N LEU A 231 -1.55 -7.62 18.10
CA LEU A 231 -1.58 -8.26 16.78
C LEU A 231 -0.47 -9.30 16.61
N VAL A 232 0.78 -8.98 16.96
CA VAL A 232 1.89 -9.93 16.80
C VAL A 232 1.73 -11.13 17.75
N ARG A 233 1.27 -10.90 18.98
CA ARG A 233 1.00 -11.97 19.95
C ARG A 233 -0.13 -12.89 19.50
N GLU A 234 -1.22 -12.34 18.94
CA GLU A 234 -2.36 -13.10 18.43
C GLU A 234 -1.95 -14.10 17.34
N VAL A 235 -0.94 -13.76 16.53
CA VAL A 235 -0.46 -14.61 15.43
C VAL A 235 0.73 -15.49 15.80
N GLY A 236 1.15 -15.47 17.07
CA GLY A 236 2.24 -16.30 17.60
C GLY A 236 3.64 -15.75 17.38
N LEU A 237 3.78 -14.46 17.02
CA LEU A 237 5.05 -13.77 16.96
C LEU A 237 5.29 -13.07 18.31
N SER A 238 6.08 -13.70 19.18
CA SER A 238 6.56 -13.09 20.43
C SER A 238 8.08 -13.14 20.50
N GLU A 239 8.67 -12.26 21.31
CA GLU A 239 10.07 -12.40 21.76
C GLU A 239 10.31 -13.74 22.47
#